data_AF-A0A7C2TJ71-F1
#
_entry.id   AF-A0A7C2TJ71-F1
#
_cell.length_a   1.000
_cell.length_b   1.000
_cell.length_c   1.000
_cell.angle_alpha   90.00
_cell.angle_beta   90.00
_cell.angle_gamma   90.00
#
_symmetry.space_group_name_H-M   'P 1'
#
loop_
_entity.id
_entity.type
_entity.pdbx_description
1 polymer ?
#
loop_
_entity_poly.entity_id
_entity_poly.type
_entity_poly.pdbx_seq_one_letter_code
_entity_poly.pdbx_strand_id
1 'polypeptide(L)'
;MAKVYDVPADVLISKLTNILKKEDIPPPSWVSFVKTGAHADKPPQDREWWHTRCASILRKIYVHGPIGVNELRKEYGGAKPVGYGASNHKDAGGAIIRNAIQGLEKLGYIEKIEKKGRVVSRQGMQKLDGLATEILKELASENPHLKVYS
;
A
#
# COMPACT_ATOMS: atom_id res chain seq x y z
N MET A 1 11.46 18.65 -6.11
CA MET A 1 10.97 17.28 -6.37
C MET A 1 10.22 16.85 -5.13
N ALA A 2 8.92 16.65 -5.25
CA ALA A 2 8.06 16.32 -4.13
C ALA A 2 8.30 14.88 -3.69
N LYS A 3 8.21 14.62 -2.40
CA LYS A 3 8.25 13.27 -1.84
C LYS A 3 6.84 12.78 -1.56
N VAL A 4 6.72 11.47 -1.32
CA VAL A 4 5.47 10.80 -0.94
C VAL A 4 4.79 11.42 0.29
N TYR A 5 5.55 12.09 1.16
CA TYR A 5 5.03 12.76 2.37
C TYR A 5 4.30 14.06 2.07
N ASP A 6 4.58 14.69 0.92
CA ASP A 6 4.11 16.04 0.59
C ASP A 6 2.74 16.02 -0.09
N VAL A 7 2.18 14.82 -0.36
CA VAL A 7 0.92 14.65 -1.09
C VAL A 7 -0.11 13.85 -0.28
N PRO A 8 -1.42 14.12 -0.48
CA PRO A 8 -2.48 13.35 0.13
C PRO A 8 -2.36 11.85 -0.19
N ALA A 9 -2.42 11.02 0.85
CA ALA A 9 -2.23 9.57 0.73
C ALA A 9 -3.29 8.90 -0.17
N ASP A 10 -4.54 9.35 -0.06
CA ASP A 10 -5.67 8.78 -0.80
C ASP A 10 -5.51 8.96 -2.32
N VAL A 11 -5.17 10.19 -2.74
CA VAL A 11 -4.93 10.53 -4.15
C VAL A 11 -3.75 9.74 -4.70
N LEU A 12 -2.64 9.67 -3.93
CA LEU A 12 -1.46 8.91 -4.34
C LEU A 12 -1.76 7.42 -4.51
N ILE A 13 -2.48 6.81 -3.55
CA ILE A 13 -2.84 5.39 -3.61
C ILE A 13 -3.75 5.12 -4.81
N SER A 14 -4.74 5.98 -5.06
CA SER A 14 -5.68 5.84 -6.18
C SER A 14 -4.96 5.88 -7.54
N LYS A 15 -4.07 6.85 -7.74
CA LYS A 15 -3.28 6.93 -8.99
C LYS A 15 -2.29 5.78 -9.12
N LEU A 16 -1.59 5.43 -8.04
CA LEU A 16 -0.64 4.32 -8.03
C LEU A 16 -1.34 2.99 -8.34
N THR A 17 -2.56 2.80 -7.85
CA THR A 17 -3.39 1.63 -8.14
C THR A 17 -3.62 1.49 -9.65
N ASN A 18 -3.98 2.58 -10.33
CA ASN A 18 -4.18 2.57 -11.78
C ASN A 18 -2.90 2.27 -12.58
N ILE A 19 -1.75 2.69 -12.06
CA ILE A 19 -0.46 2.37 -12.67
C ILE A 19 -0.12 0.89 -12.46
N LEU A 20 -0.25 0.37 -11.24
CA LEU A 20 0.08 -1.01 -10.91
C LEU A 20 -0.83 -2.02 -11.65
N LYS A 21 -2.06 -1.65 -12.00
CA LYS A 21 -2.92 -2.45 -12.88
C LYS A 21 -2.30 -2.65 -14.26
N LYS A 22 -1.62 -1.64 -14.80
CA LYS A 22 -0.96 -1.71 -16.11
C LYS A 22 0.33 -2.52 -16.08
N GLU A 23 0.95 -2.66 -14.91
CA GLU A 23 2.23 -3.35 -14.71
C GLU A 23 2.10 -4.82 -14.32
N ASP A 24 0.89 -5.36 -14.50
CA ASP A 24 0.57 -6.78 -14.44
C ASP A 24 1.11 -7.48 -13.19
N ILE A 25 0.78 -6.98 -12.00
CA ILE A 25 0.92 -7.76 -10.76
C ILE A 25 -0.21 -8.79 -10.75
N PRO A 26 0.06 -10.07 -11.05
CA PRO A 26 -1.01 -11.04 -11.21
C PRO A 26 -1.76 -11.19 -9.88
N PRO A 27 -3.07 -10.92 -9.83
CA PRO A 27 -3.86 -11.21 -8.65
C PRO A 27 -3.90 -12.73 -8.45
N PRO A 28 -3.60 -13.23 -7.24
CA PRO A 28 -3.79 -14.65 -6.96
C PRO A 28 -5.24 -15.08 -7.20
N SER A 29 -5.45 -16.31 -7.69
CA SER A 29 -6.77 -16.84 -8.05
C SER A 29 -7.81 -16.79 -6.92
N TRP A 30 -7.35 -16.83 -5.66
CA TRP A 30 -8.20 -16.81 -4.48
C TRP A 30 -8.64 -15.39 -4.03
N VAL A 31 -8.12 -14.31 -4.61
CA VAL A 31 -8.37 -12.92 -4.18
C VAL A 31 -9.86 -12.59 -4.12
N SER A 32 -10.67 -13.08 -5.07
CA SER A 32 -12.10 -12.79 -5.13
C SER A 32 -12.93 -13.50 -4.06
N PHE A 33 -12.38 -14.52 -3.40
CA PHE A 33 -13.12 -15.40 -2.50
C PHE A 33 -12.74 -15.21 -1.03
N VAL A 34 -11.70 -14.41 -0.74
CA VAL A 34 -11.16 -14.27 0.61
C VAL A 34 -11.46 -12.91 1.23
N LYS A 35 -11.53 -12.91 2.55
CA LYS A 35 -11.45 -11.69 3.35
C LYS A 35 -10.00 -11.32 3.65
N THR A 36 -9.78 -10.05 3.98
CA THR A 36 -8.43 -9.47 4.19
C THR A 36 -7.74 -9.95 5.48
N GLY A 37 -8.49 -10.49 6.44
CA GLY A 37 -7.94 -10.98 7.70
C GLY A 37 -9.01 -11.50 8.65
N ALA A 38 -8.59 -11.89 9.84
CA ALA A 38 -9.50 -12.38 10.88
C ALA A 38 -10.46 -11.28 11.36
N HIS A 39 -9.97 -10.03 11.39
CA HIS A 39 -10.74 -8.84 11.79
C HIS A 39 -11.89 -8.51 10.83
N ALA A 40 -11.78 -8.87 9.55
CA ALA A 40 -12.82 -8.62 8.57
C ALA A 40 -13.97 -9.64 8.71
N ASP A 41 -15.20 -9.17 8.51
CA ASP A 41 -16.39 -10.01 8.48
C ASP A 41 -16.80 -10.38 7.05
N LYS A 42 -16.69 -9.44 6.11
CA LYS A 42 -17.00 -9.64 4.70
C LYS A 42 -15.74 -9.47 3.83
N PRO A 43 -15.66 -10.15 2.68
CA PRO A 43 -14.67 -9.84 1.64
C PRO A 43 -14.82 -8.40 1.13
N PRO A 44 -13.74 -7.77 0.64
CA PRO A 44 -13.83 -6.45 0.00
C PRO A 44 -14.81 -6.44 -1.18
N GLN A 45 -15.63 -5.39 -1.26
CA GLN A 45 -16.61 -5.21 -2.35
C GLN A 45 -15.99 -4.70 -3.64
N ASP A 46 -14.91 -3.91 -3.54
CA ASP A 46 -14.15 -3.46 -4.69
C ASP A 46 -13.46 -4.67 -5.35
N ARG A 47 -13.69 -4.89 -6.64
CA ARG A 47 -13.08 -5.98 -7.41
C ARG A 47 -11.57 -5.81 -7.55
N GLU A 48 -11.09 -4.58 -7.48
CA GLU A 48 -9.69 -4.21 -7.74
C GLU A 48 -8.88 -4.01 -6.46
N TRP A 49 -9.45 -4.38 -5.31
CA TRP A 49 -8.87 -4.16 -3.98
C TRP A 49 -7.44 -4.70 -3.81
N TRP A 50 -7.06 -5.73 -4.60
CA TRP A 50 -5.72 -6.30 -4.61
C TRP A 50 -4.67 -5.27 -5.02
N HIS A 51 -4.91 -4.53 -6.10
CA HIS A 51 -3.98 -3.52 -6.60
C HIS A 51 -3.90 -2.34 -5.64
N THR A 52 -5.04 -1.95 -5.05
CA THR A 52 -5.12 -0.94 -3.99
C THR A 52 -4.29 -1.36 -2.77
N ARG A 53 -4.33 -2.65 -2.41
CA ARG A 53 -3.51 -3.19 -1.32
C ARG A 53 -2.02 -3.13 -1.64
N CYS A 54 -1.62 -3.49 -2.86
CA CYS A 54 -0.23 -3.38 -3.30
C CYS A 54 0.26 -1.93 -3.27
N ALA A 55 -0.52 -0.98 -3.78
CA ALA A 55 -0.21 0.45 -3.74
C ALA A 55 -0.03 0.96 -2.31
N SER A 56 -0.95 0.60 -1.41
CA SER A 56 -0.89 0.97 0.00
C SER A 56 0.34 0.38 0.72
N ILE A 57 0.67 -0.89 0.44
CA ILE A 57 1.87 -1.55 0.99
C ILE A 57 3.14 -0.83 0.50
N LEU A 58 3.24 -0.54 -0.80
CA LEU A 58 4.41 0.14 -1.37
C LEU A 58 4.63 1.51 -0.70
N ARG A 59 3.55 2.28 -0.53
CA ARG A 59 3.59 3.57 0.21
C ARG A 59 4.06 3.38 1.65
N LYS A 60 3.52 2.40 2.39
CA LYS A 60 3.92 2.18 3.79
C LYS A 60 5.39 1.79 3.93
N ILE A 61 5.91 0.95 3.05
CA ILE A 61 7.33 0.55 3.06
C ILE A 61 8.23 1.77 2.78
N TYR A 62 7.79 2.69 1.91
CA TYR A 62 8.50 3.95 1.70
C TYR A 62 8.55 4.81 2.97
N VAL A 63 7.41 4.96 3.65
CA VAL A 63 7.26 5.86 4.81
C VAL A 63 7.94 5.34 6.06
N HIS A 64 7.79 4.05 6.35
CA HIS A 64 8.14 3.48 7.65
C HIS A 64 9.53 2.81 7.67
N GLY A 65 10.25 2.79 6.55
CA GLY A 65 11.57 2.17 6.50
C GLY A 65 11.52 0.69 6.84
N PRO A 66 12.65 0.00 7.07
CA PRO A 66 12.74 -1.46 6.93
C PRO A 66 11.66 -2.19 7.74
N ILE A 67 10.65 -2.71 7.02
CA ILE A 67 9.44 -3.27 7.61
C ILE A 67 9.27 -4.75 7.23
N GLY A 68 8.76 -5.51 8.19
CA GLY A 68 8.45 -6.93 8.02
C GLY A 68 6.98 -7.21 7.71
N VAL A 69 6.69 -8.44 7.30
CA VAL A 69 5.30 -8.91 7.10
C VAL A 69 4.51 -8.84 8.42
N ASN A 70 5.13 -9.13 9.56
CA ASN A 70 4.44 -9.11 10.87
C ASN A 70 4.02 -7.70 11.31
N GLU A 71 4.83 -6.69 11.04
CA GLU A 71 4.48 -5.30 11.33
C GLU A 71 3.33 -4.83 10.45
N LEU A 72 3.41 -5.11 9.13
CA LEU A 72 2.30 -4.83 8.21
C LEU A 72 1.01 -5.56 8.61
N ARG A 73 1.12 -6.78 9.16
CA ARG A 73 -0.06 -7.52 9.65
C ARG A 73 -0.75 -6.84 10.83
N LYS A 74 0.01 -6.22 11.73
CA LYS A 74 -0.54 -5.43 12.84
C LYS A 74 -1.15 -4.13 12.32
N GLU A 75 -0.46 -3.44 11.42
CA GLU A 75 -0.95 -2.17 10.87
C GLU A 75 -2.23 -2.30 10.04
N TYR A 76 -2.34 -3.37 9.24
CA TYR A 76 -3.57 -3.68 8.50
C TYR A 76 -4.58 -4.49 9.31
N GLY A 77 -4.26 -4.80 10.57
CA GLY A 77 -5.18 -5.42 11.51
C GLY A 77 -6.30 -4.48 11.92
N GLY A 78 -7.30 -5.04 12.60
CA GLY A 78 -8.47 -4.28 13.02
C GLY A 78 -9.03 -4.82 14.34
N ALA A 79 -9.85 -4.00 15.00
CA ALA A 79 -10.57 -4.44 16.18
C ALA A 79 -11.73 -5.37 15.76
N LYS A 80 -11.88 -6.50 16.45
CA LYS A 80 -12.99 -7.43 16.22
C LYS A 80 -13.57 -7.91 17.55
N PRO A 81 -14.90 -7.81 17.75
CA PRO A 81 -15.57 -8.46 18.87
C PRO A 81 -15.68 -9.97 18.62
N VAL A 82 -15.61 -10.75 19.70
CA VAL A 82 -15.83 -12.20 19.68
C VAL A 82 -17.10 -12.50 20.46
N GLY A 83 -18.18 -12.82 19.75
CA GLY A 83 -19.49 -13.01 20.36
C GLY A 83 -19.96 -11.75 21.08
N TYR A 84 -20.29 -11.89 22.37
CA TYR A 84 -20.71 -10.77 23.24
C TYR A 84 -19.52 -10.08 23.96
N GLY A 85 -18.28 -10.48 23.66
CA GLY A 85 -17.08 -9.94 24.28
C GLY A 85 -16.60 -8.61 23.69
N ALA A 86 -15.71 -7.93 24.41
CA ALA A 86 -15.12 -6.67 23.98
C ALA A 86 -14.30 -6.80 22.69
N SER A 87 -14.25 -5.71 21.93
CA SER A 87 -13.48 -5.62 20.68
C SER A 87 -11.98 -5.59 20.97
N ASN A 88 -11.27 -6.61 20.48
CA ASN A 88 -9.82 -6.73 20.62
C ASN A 88 -9.13 -6.68 19.25
N HIS A 89 -7.90 -6.18 19.20
CA HIS A 89 -7.12 -6.15 17.96
C HIS A 89 -6.86 -7.57 17.42
N LYS A 90 -7.06 -7.75 16.11
CA LYS A 90 -6.72 -8.96 15.37
C LYS A 90 -5.93 -8.59 14.11
N ASP A 91 -4.79 -9.24 13.96
CA ASP A 91 -3.91 -9.08 12.82
C ASP A 91 -4.60 -9.37 11.47
N ALA A 92 -4.08 -8.76 10.42
CA ALA A 92 -4.45 -9.08 9.05
C ALA A 92 -3.91 -10.45 8.59
N GLY A 93 -4.48 -10.94 7.48
CA GLY A 93 -4.02 -12.15 6.80
C GLY A 93 -2.61 -11.97 6.24
N GLY A 94 -1.68 -12.84 6.63
CA GLY A 94 -0.29 -12.74 6.20
C GLY A 94 -0.06 -13.11 4.73
N ALA A 95 -0.90 -13.98 4.16
CA ALA A 95 -0.76 -14.44 2.78
C ALA A 95 -0.92 -13.29 1.77
N ILE A 96 -1.88 -12.40 1.99
CA ILE A 96 -2.15 -11.25 1.12
C ILE A 96 -0.94 -10.32 1.08
N ILE A 97 -0.44 -9.93 2.26
CA ILE A 97 0.71 -9.03 2.38
C ILE A 97 1.96 -9.66 1.77
N ARG A 98 2.21 -10.95 2.03
CA ARG A 98 3.37 -11.67 1.51
C ARG A 98 3.36 -11.73 -0.02
N ASN A 99 2.24 -12.11 -0.61
CA ASN A 99 2.10 -12.20 -2.07
C ASN A 99 2.22 -10.81 -2.72
N ALA A 100 1.68 -9.77 -2.10
CA ALA A 100 1.83 -8.40 -2.58
C ALA A 100 3.29 -7.94 -2.58
N ILE A 101 4.03 -8.20 -1.49
CA ILE A 101 5.46 -7.89 -1.41
C ILE A 101 6.24 -8.67 -2.47
N GLN A 102 5.99 -9.97 -2.62
CA GLN A 102 6.65 -10.79 -3.64
C GLN A 102 6.36 -10.29 -5.06
N GLY A 103 5.14 -9.84 -5.35
CA GLY A 103 4.80 -9.22 -6.63
C GLY A 103 5.57 -7.92 -6.88
N LEU A 104 5.68 -7.06 -5.86
CA LEU A 104 6.42 -5.80 -5.93
C LEU A 104 7.95 -6.00 -5.99
N GLU A 105 8.47 -7.07 -5.35
CA GLU A 105 9.87 -7.50 -5.47
C GLU A 105 10.18 -7.97 -6.89
N LYS A 106 9.27 -8.72 -7.55
CA LYS A 106 9.43 -9.14 -8.95
C LYS A 106 9.47 -7.96 -9.93
N LEU A 107 8.73 -6.89 -9.65
CA LEU A 107 8.79 -5.64 -10.42
C LEU A 107 10.03 -4.79 -10.13
N GLY A 108 10.84 -5.18 -9.14
CA GLY A 108 12.03 -4.44 -8.75
C GLY A 108 11.74 -3.16 -7.96
N TYR A 109 10.54 -2.97 -7.41
CA TYR A 109 10.21 -1.80 -6.58
C TYR A 109 10.60 -1.93 -5.11
N ILE A 110 10.80 -3.17 -4.65
CA ILE A 110 11.16 -3.48 -3.27
C ILE A 110 12.41 -4.34 -3.27
N GLU A 111 13.30 -4.04 -2.34
CA GLU A 111 14.51 -4.79 -2.07
C GLU A 111 14.47 -5.37 -0.65
N LYS A 112 15.02 -6.57 -0.52
CA LYS A 112 15.16 -7.25 0.77
C LYS A 112 16.47 -6.82 1.42
N ILE A 113 16.39 -6.32 2.64
CA ILE A 113 17.56 -6.10 3.50
C ILE A 113 17.69 -7.30 4.42
N GLU A 114 18.87 -7.92 4.42
CA GLU A 114 19.15 -9.03 5.33
C GLU A 114 18.88 -8.65 6.78
N LYS A 115 18.11 -9.51 7.48
CA LYS A 115 17.76 -9.40 8.90
C LYS A 115 16.92 -8.18 9.32
N LYS A 116 16.69 -7.19 8.46
CA LYS A 116 15.95 -5.95 8.81
C LYS A 116 14.58 -5.82 8.15
N GLY A 117 14.31 -6.55 7.05
CA GLY A 117 13.00 -6.52 6.40
C GLY A 117 13.09 -6.12 4.94
N ARG A 118 12.20 -5.23 4.49
CA ARG A 118 12.12 -4.76 3.11
C ARG A 118 12.17 -3.24 3.06
N VAL A 119 12.84 -2.72 2.04
CA VAL A 119 12.95 -1.29 1.76
C VAL A 119 12.61 -1.06 0.29
N VAL A 120 12.15 0.15 -0.03
CA VAL A 120 11.87 0.52 -1.42
C VAL A 120 13.18 0.65 -2.19
N SER A 121 13.24 0.07 -3.39
CA SER A 121 14.39 0.19 -4.28
C SER A 121 14.53 1.62 -4.82
N ARG A 122 15.68 1.92 -5.43
CA ARG A 122 15.88 3.21 -6.11
C ARG A 122 14.84 3.44 -7.23
N GLN A 123 14.50 2.40 -7.99
CA GLN A 123 13.48 2.47 -9.04
C GLN A 123 12.09 2.72 -8.46
N GLY A 124 11.74 2.05 -7.36
CA GLY A 124 10.48 2.28 -6.65
C GLY A 124 10.38 3.70 -6.09
N MET A 125 11.45 4.24 -5.51
CA MET A 125 11.50 5.61 -5.01
C MET A 125 11.31 6.62 -6.14
N GLN A 126 12.06 6.49 -7.24
CA GLN A 126 11.94 7.40 -8.39
C GLN A 126 10.52 7.45 -8.94
N LYS A 127 9.85 6.30 -8.99
CA LYS A 127 8.49 6.21 -9.48
C LYS A 127 7.48 6.87 -8.54
N LEU A 128 7.59 6.61 -7.24
CA LEU A 128 6.72 7.19 -6.23
C LEU A 128 6.88 8.71 -6.14
N ASP A 129 8.12 9.21 -6.13
CA ASP A 129 8.41 10.64 -6.05
C ASP A 129 8.05 11.38 -7.35
N GLY A 130 8.19 10.71 -8.50
CA GLY A 130 7.70 11.21 -9.79
C GLY A 130 6.18 11.40 -9.79
N LEU A 131 5.45 10.39 -9.30
CA LEU A 131 4.00 10.44 -9.16
C LEU A 131 3.56 11.51 -8.14
N ALA A 132 4.27 11.63 -7.01
CA ALA A 132 4.00 12.67 -6.02
C ALA A 132 4.18 14.07 -6.62
N THR A 133 5.21 14.28 -7.44
CA THR A 133 5.44 15.56 -8.13
C THR A 133 4.33 15.88 -9.12
N GLU A 134 3.82 14.88 -9.86
CA GLU A 134 2.68 15.05 -10.77
C GLU A 134 1.41 15.45 -10.01
N ILE A 135 1.09 14.75 -8.92
CA ILE A 135 -0.06 15.05 -8.06
C ILE A 135 0.05 16.46 -7.48
N LEU A 136 1.23 16.85 -7.01
CA LEU A 136 1.43 18.17 -6.43
C LEU A 136 1.19 19.29 -7.45
N LYS A 137 1.60 19.09 -8.71
CA LYS A 137 1.35 20.05 -9.80
C LYS A 137 -0.13 20.20 -10.11
N GLU A 138 -0.88 19.10 -10.13
CA GLU A 138 -2.34 19.14 -10.30
C GLU A 138 -3.02 19.87 -9.14
N LEU A 139 -2.67 19.52 -7.90
CA LEU A 139 -3.22 20.17 -6.71
C LEU A 139 -2.85 21.67 -6.62
N ALA A 140 -1.65 22.04 -7.08
CA ALA A 140 -1.23 23.45 -7.16
C ALA A 140 -1.97 24.24 -8.24
N SER A 141 -2.48 23.56 -9.27
CA SER A 141 -3.33 24.18 -10.30
C SER A 141 -4.74 24.46 -9.76
N GLU A 142 -5.27 23.56 -8.92
CA GLU A 142 -6.57 23.73 -8.26
C GLU A 142 -6.50 24.72 -7.09
N ASN A 143 -5.40 24.71 -6.33
CA ASN A 143 -5.21 25.55 -5.14
C ASN A 143 -3.95 26.42 -5.29
N PRO A 144 -4.09 27.71 -5.61
CA PRO A 144 -2.94 28.61 -5.82
C PRO A 144 -1.98 28.73 -4.62
N HIS A 145 -2.46 28.47 -3.41
CA HIS A 145 -1.62 28.48 -2.19
C HIS A 145 -0.56 27.38 -2.16
N LEU A 146 -0.80 26.24 -2.84
CA LEU A 146 0.14 25.13 -2.85
C LEU A 146 1.31 25.34 -3.81
N LYS A 147 1.26 26.38 -4.65
CA LYS A 147 2.32 26.74 -5.62
C LYS A 147 3.66 27.03 -4.96
N VAL A 148 3.67 27.44 -3.69
CA VAL A 148 4.89 27.69 -2.90
C VAL A 148 5.69 26.41 -2.67
N TYR A 149 5.01 25.25 -2.68
CA TYR A 149 5.61 23.94 -2.40
C TYR A 149 5.91 23.14 -3.68
N SER A 150 5.49 23.63 -4.85
CA SER A 150 5.65 22.99 -6.16
C SER A 150 7.06 23.07 -6.72
#